data_AF-A0A7Y5STI4-F1
#
_entry.id   AF-A0A7Y5STI4-F1
#
_cell.length_a   1.000
_cell.length_b   1.000
_cell.length_c   1.000
_cell.angle_alpha   90.00
_cell.angle_beta   90.00
_cell.angle_gamma   90.00
#
_symmetry.space_group_name_H-M   'P 1'
#
loop_
_entity.id
_entity.type
_entity.pdbx_description
1 polymer ?
#
loop_
_entity_poly.entity_id
_entity_poly.type
_entity_poly.pdbx_seq_one_letter_code
_entity_poly.pdbx_strand_id
1 'polypeptide(L)'
;MKVHIYAIRIEADQLVAAEIDDSTAAELIVSGQPLLLGAESELHAFARRLGVSRTVLFRCAARKPQPRPAVALAGGALVDAA
;
A
#
# COMPACT_ATOMS: atom_id res chain seq x y z
N MET A 1 7.85 4.78 19.94
CA MET A 1 8.34 4.76 18.55
C MET A 1 7.27 4.10 17.70
N LYS A 2 6.79 4.73 16.62
CA LYS A 2 5.76 4.12 15.75
C LYS A 2 6.48 3.26 14.71
N VAL A 3 6.06 2.01 14.56
CA VAL A 3 6.57 1.08 13.55
C VAL A 3 5.74 1.24 12.29
N HIS A 4 6.38 1.29 11.13
CA HIS A 4 5.75 1.48 9.83
C HIS A 4 6.14 0.32 8.90
N ILE A 5 5.28 0.03 7.91
CA ILE A 5 5.56 -0.95 6.85
C ILE A 5 5.95 -0.21 5.59
N TYR A 6 7.08 -0.60 5.00
CA TYR A 6 7.57 -0.03 3.75
C TYR A 6 7.66 -1.12 2.67
N ALA A 7 7.03 -0.87 1.53
CA ALA A 7 7.41 -1.55 0.29
C ALA A 7 8.73 -0.96 -0.20
N ILE A 8 9.71 -1.81 -0.51
CA ILE A 8 11.02 -1.36 -0.95
C ILE A 8 11.36 -1.93 -2.33
N ARG A 9 12.05 -1.14 -3.15
CA ARG A 9 12.58 -1.57 -4.44
C ARG A 9 13.93 -0.90 -4.68
N ILE A 10 14.82 -1.58 -5.37
CA ILE A 10 16.07 -1.00 -5.84
C ILE A 10 15.93 -0.70 -7.33
N GLU A 11 16.12 0.56 -7.71
CA GLU A 11 16.07 1.02 -9.10
C GLU A 11 17.25 1.94 -9.38
N ALA A 12 18.04 1.66 -10.42
CA ALA A 12 19.11 2.52 -10.91
C ALA A 12 19.95 3.17 -9.78
N ASP A 13 20.51 2.34 -8.89
CA ASP A 13 21.32 2.75 -7.73
C ASP A 13 20.58 3.61 -6.68
N GLN A 14 19.26 3.46 -6.61
CA GLN A 14 18.41 4.09 -5.59
C GLN A 14 17.54 3.05 -4.89
N LEU A 15 17.46 3.17 -3.56
CA LEU A 15 16.45 2.50 -2.75
C LEU A 15 15.19 3.37 -2.73
N VAL A 16 14.15 2.91 -3.39
CA VAL A 16 12.82 3.51 -3.37
C VAL A 16 12.00 2.80 -2.30
N ALA A 17 11.47 3.54 -1.34
CA ALA A 17 10.58 3.01 -0.32
C ALA A 17 9.25 3.74 -0.33
N ALA A 18 8.15 3.01 -0.18
CA ALA A 18 6.82 3.59 0.01
C ALA A 18 6.23 3.05 1.31
N GLU A 19 5.79 3.96 2.18
CA GLU A 19 4.98 3.57 3.34
C GLU A 19 3.62 3.05 2.85
N ILE A 20 3.18 1.90 3.37
CA ILE A 20 1.96 1.21 2.94
C ILE A 20 1.12 0.77 4.15
N ASP A 21 -0.18 0.50 3.90
CA ASP A 21 -1.08 -0.10 4.88
C ASP A 21 -1.00 -1.63 4.93
N ASP A 22 -1.60 -2.22 5.95
CA ASP A 22 -1.61 -3.68 6.20
C ASP A 22 -2.23 -4.48 5.05
N SER A 23 -3.27 -3.94 4.38
CA SER A 23 -3.89 -4.60 3.22
C SER A 23 -2.93 -4.70 2.05
N THR A 24 -2.25 -3.60 1.73
CA THR A 24 -1.25 -3.55 0.66
C THR A 24 -0.04 -4.42 1.01
N ALA A 25 0.36 -4.43 2.28
CA ALA A 25 1.43 -5.30 2.77
C ALA A 25 1.07 -6.78 2.58
N ALA A 26 -0.15 -7.19 2.90
CA ALA A 26 -0.61 -8.55 2.69
C ALA A 26 -0.56 -8.97 1.21
N GLU A 27 -1.01 -8.11 0.30
CA GLU A 27 -0.92 -8.36 -1.15
C GLU A 27 0.54 -8.51 -1.62
N LEU A 28 1.43 -7.65 -1.14
CA LEU A 28 2.85 -7.70 -1.49
C LEU A 28 3.54 -8.96 -0.96
N ILE A 29 3.22 -9.38 0.28
CA ILE A 29 3.70 -10.65 0.85
C ILE A 29 3.26 -11.83 -0.03
N VAL A 30 1.98 -11.88 -0.40
CA VAL A 30 1.44 -12.95 -1.26
C VAL A 30 2.13 -12.97 -2.63
N SER A 31 2.46 -11.80 -3.17
CA SER A 31 3.18 -11.68 -4.44
C SER A 31 4.70 -11.90 -4.36
N GLY A 32 5.25 -12.15 -3.16
CA GLY A 32 6.69 -12.35 -2.94
C GLY A 32 7.55 -11.09 -3.10
N GLN A 33 6.95 -9.91 -2.99
CA GLN A 33 7.66 -8.64 -3.06
C GLN A 33 8.34 -8.31 -1.73
N PRO A 34 9.54 -7.70 -1.75
CA PRO A 34 10.28 -7.39 -0.52
C PRO A 34 9.62 -6.24 0.27
N LEU A 35 9.50 -6.45 1.57
CA LEU A 35 8.98 -5.48 2.53
C LEU A 35 9.98 -5.25 3.68
N LEU A 36 9.95 -4.04 4.23
CA LEU A 36 10.67 -3.67 5.45
C LEU A 36 9.67 -3.21 6.50
N LEU A 37 9.62 -3.91 7.65
CA LEU A 37 8.88 -3.47 8.83
C LEU A 37 9.85 -2.80 9.78
N GLY A 38 9.69 -1.51 10.03
CA GLY A 38 10.68 -0.77 10.82
C GLY A 38 10.38 0.71 11.01
N ALA A 39 11.33 1.40 11.62
CA ALA A 39 11.34 2.86 11.67
C ALA A 39 12.03 3.45 10.44
N GLU A 40 11.78 4.73 10.15
CA GLU A 40 12.43 5.42 9.01
C GLU A 40 13.98 5.42 9.13
N SER A 41 14.50 5.38 10.35
CA SER A 41 15.94 5.26 10.64
C SER A 41 16.54 3.95 10.15
N GLU A 42 15.77 2.85 10.18
CA GLU A 42 16.24 1.55 9.68
C GLU A 42 16.32 1.56 8.16
N LEU A 43 15.38 2.23 7.49
CA LEU A 43 15.44 2.45 6.05
C LEU A 43 16.67 3.29 5.67
N HIS A 44 17.02 4.31 6.47
CA HIS A 44 18.25 5.07 6.29
C HIS A 44 19.50 4.20 6.41
N ALA A 45 19.58 3.39 7.47
CA ALA A 45 20.70 2.47 7.67
C ALA A 45 20.81 1.44 6.54
N PHE A 46 19.68 0.96 6.02
CA PHE A 46 19.64 0.01 4.90
C PHE A 46 20.18 0.62 3.61
N ALA A 47 19.75 1.83 3.25
CA ALA A 47 20.29 2.54 2.09
C ALA A 47 21.81 2.77 2.20
N ARG A 48 22.29 3.20 3.38
CA ARG A 48 23.74 3.38 3.61
C ARG A 48 24.52 2.08 3.46
N ARG A 49 23.99 0.96 3.96
CA ARG A 49 24.63 -0.36 3.83
C ARG A 49 24.76 -0.82 2.37
N LEU A 50 23.76 -0.49 1.56
CA LEU A 50 23.75 -0.80 0.13
C LEU A 50 24.59 0.19 -0.70
N GLY A 51 25.05 1.31 -0.12
CA GLY A 51 25.80 2.34 -0.84
C GLY A 51 24.96 3.12 -1.86
N VAL A 52 23.63 3.08 -1.72
CA VAL A 52 22.67 3.70 -2.66
C VAL A 52 22.01 4.93 -2.06
N SER A 53 21.53 5.81 -2.93
CA SER A 53 20.67 6.93 -2.51
C SER A 53 19.31 6.41 -2.07
N ARG A 54 18.61 7.15 -1.19
CA ARG A 54 17.29 6.80 -0.68
C ARG A 54 16.24 7.78 -1.16
N THR A 55 15.14 7.28 -1.68
CA THR A 55 13.93 8.06 -1.96
C THR A 55 12.75 7.44 -1.23
N VAL A 56 12.09 8.21 -0.38
CA VAL A 56 10.87 7.77 0.32
C VAL A 56 9.66 8.44 -0.31
N LEU A 57 8.81 7.64 -0.93
CA LEU A 57 7.54 8.05 -1.49
C LEU A 57 6.48 7.91 -0.39
N PHE A 58 6.19 8.98 0.33
CA PHE A 58 5.09 9.01 1.29
C PHE A 58 3.75 9.05 0.54
N ARG A 59 3.23 7.89 0.13
CA ARG A 59 1.81 7.76 -0.19
C ARG A 59 1.08 7.33 1.07
N CYS A 60 0.74 8.31 1.91
CA CYS A 60 -0.57 8.22 2.56
C CYS A 60 -1.61 8.32 1.45
N ALA A 61 -1.90 7.18 0.78
CA ALA A 61 -3.12 7.07 0.03
C ALA A 61 -4.23 7.19 1.07
N ALA A 62 -4.78 8.39 1.21
CA ALA A 62 -6.06 8.58 1.86
C ALA A 62 -6.97 7.46 1.39
N ARG A 63 -7.45 6.64 2.35
CA ARG A 63 -8.44 5.59 2.11
C ARG A 63 -9.39 6.09 1.02
N LYS A 64 -9.41 5.42 -0.14
CA LYS A 64 -10.53 5.59 -1.06
C LYS A 64 -11.81 5.46 -0.21
N PRO A 65 -12.78 6.38 -0.34
CA PRO A 65 -14.02 6.27 0.40
C PRO A 65 -14.60 4.89 0.16
N GLN A 66 -15.05 4.26 1.24
CA GLN A 66 -15.71 2.95 1.25
C GLN A 66 -16.60 2.79 0.01
N PRO A 67 -16.61 1.62 -0.66
CA PRO A 67 -17.70 1.34 -1.57
C PRO A 67 -18.98 1.45 -0.75
N ARG A 68 -19.78 2.50 -1.01
CA ARG A 68 -21.17 2.53 -0.54
C ARG A 68 -21.77 1.19 -0.95
N PRO A 69 -22.49 0.49 -0.05
CA PRO A 69 -23.23 -0.68 -0.47
C PRO A 69 -24.09 -0.25 -1.65
N ALA A 70 -23.89 -0.90 -2.80
CA ALA A 70 -24.84 -0.81 -3.89
C ALA A 70 -26.17 -1.22 -3.26
N VAL A 71 -27.07 -0.24 -3.14
CA VAL A 71 -28.47 -0.51 -2.80
C VAL A 71 -28.93 -1.47 -3.87
N ALA A 72 -29.06 -2.75 -3.50
CA ALA A 72 -29.89 -3.66 -4.24
C ALA A 72 -31.29 -3.05 -4.18
N LEU A 73 -31.71 -2.40 -5.25
CA LEU A 73 -33.11 -2.14 -5.55
C LEU A 73 -33.77 -3.51 -5.73
N ALA A 74 -34.01 -4.20 -4.62
CA ALA A 74 -35.03 -5.24 -4.54
C ALA A 74 -36.37 -4.50 -4.53
N GLY A 75 -36.86 -4.21 -5.74
CA GLY A 75 -38.09 -3.49 -5.97
C GLY A 75 -38.52 -3.50 -7.42
N GLY A 76 -38.12 -4.53 -8.18
CA GLY A 76 -38.69 -4.84 -9.49
C GLY A 76 -39.99 -5.60 -9.31
N ALA A 77 -41.09 -4.89 -9.01
CA ALA A 77 -42.42 -5.36 -9.38
C ALA A 77 -42.77 -4.70 -10.71
N LEU A 78 -42.40 -5.39 -11.80
CA LEU A 78 -43.02 -5.23 -13.10
C LEU A 78 -44.52 -5.53 -12.93
N VAL A 79 -45.37 -4.51 -13.05
CA VAL A 79 -46.78 -4.72 -13.40
C VAL A 79 -46.87 -4.67 -14.91
N ASP A 80 -47.18 -5.84 -15.48
CA ASP A 80 -47.49 -6.06 -16.89
C ASP A 80 -48.64 -5.14 -17.33
N ALA A 81 -48.46 -4.52 -18.49
CA ALA A 81 -49.51 -3.81 -19.20
C ALA A 81 -50.16 -4.78 -20.21
N ALA A 82 -51.38 -5.22 -19.91
CA ALA A 82 -52.36 -5.73 -20.87
C ALA A 82 -53.78 -5.64 -20.27
#